data_AF-A0A0D7CMB0-F1
#
_entry.id   AF-A0A0D7CMB0-F1
#
_cell.length_a   1.000
_cell.length_b   1.000
_cell.length_c   1.000
_cell.angle_alpha   90.00
_cell.angle_beta   90.00
_cell.angle_gamma   90.00
#
_symmetry.space_group_name_H-M   'P 1'
#
loop_
_entity.id
_entity.type
_entity.pdbx_description
1 polymer ?
#
loop_
_entity_poly.entity_id
_entity_poly.type
_entity_poly.pdbx_seq_one_letter_code
_entity_poly.pdbx_strand_id
1 'polypeptide(L)' 'MAFFGLFGNDRTLADTTYSDRESASAKAARKRLEGHRRNLTKVARQGQAWEDSERARQDGNGRWGR' A
#
# COMPACT_ATOMS: atom_id res chain seq x y z
N MET A 1 -27.22 -41.82 -15.54
CA MET A 1 -26.53 -41.05 -14.50
C MET A 1 -26.08 -39.74 -15.10
N ALA A 2 -26.81 -38.66 -14.84
CA ALA A 2 -26.66 -37.41 -15.57
C ALA A 2 -25.63 -36.50 -14.90
N PHE A 3 -24.65 -36.07 -15.70
CA PHE A 3 -23.52 -35.19 -15.36
C PHE A 3 -23.94 -33.72 -15.18
N PHE A 4 -24.96 -33.43 -14.39
CA PHE A 4 -25.49 -32.06 -14.17
C PHE A 4 -24.79 -31.30 -13.03
N GLY A 5 -23.45 -31.33 -12.99
CA GLY A 5 -22.69 -30.62 -11.94
C GLY A 5 -21.59 -29.70 -12.42
N LEU A 6 -21.19 -29.77 -13.70
CA LEU A 6 -19.90 -29.21 -14.12
C LEU A 6 -19.98 -27.94 -14.98
N PHE A 7 -21.15 -27.59 -15.51
CA PHE A 7 -21.31 -26.40 -16.37
C PHE A 7 -22.58 -25.64 -15.98
N GLY A 8 -22.45 -24.51 -15.27
CA GLY A 8 -23.54 -23.52 -15.22
C GLY A 8 -23.79 -22.79 -13.91
N ASN A 9 -23.32 -23.30 -12.76
CA ASN A 9 -23.65 -22.65 -11.47
C ASN A 9 -22.64 -21.59 -11.01
N ASP A 10 -21.61 -21.32 -11.81
CA ASP A 10 -20.55 -20.38 -11.45
C ASP A 10 -21.09 -18.93 -11.42
N ARG A 11 -22.01 -18.60 -12.32
CA ARG A 11 -22.67 -17.28 -12.39
C ARG A 11 -23.59 -17.04 -11.20
N THR A 12 -24.40 -18.02 -10.84
CA THR A 12 -25.33 -17.95 -9.69
C THR A 12 -24.58 -17.92 -8.36
N LEU A 13 -23.50 -18.68 -8.23
CA LEU A 13 -22.64 -18.63 -7.04
C LEU A 13 -21.88 -17.30 -6.93
N ALA A 14 -21.36 -16.77 -8.04
CA ALA A 14 -20.74 -15.44 -8.07
C ALA A 14 -21.71 -14.35 -7.58
N ASP A 15 -22.97 -14.40 -8.03
CA ASP A 15 -23.98 -13.38 -7.76
C ASP A 15 -24.61 -13.50 -6.35
N THR A 16 -24.78 -14.72 -5.84
CA THR A 16 -25.45 -14.96 -4.54
C THR A 16 -24.50 -15.12 -3.35
N THR A 17 -23.27 -15.60 -3.58
CA THR A 17 -22.34 -16.01 -2.50
C THR A 17 -21.12 -15.08 -2.38
N TYR A 18 -20.69 -14.50 -3.50
CA TYR A 18 -19.45 -13.73 -3.57
C TYR A 18 -19.63 -12.26 -3.94
N SER A 19 -20.84 -11.82 -4.28
CA SER A 19 -21.16 -10.42 -4.63
C SER A 19 -20.78 -9.42 -3.54
N ASP A 20 -20.98 -9.78 -2.26
CA ASP A 20 -20.62 -8.95 -1.11
C ASP A 20 -19.15 -9.11 -0.66
N ARG A 21 -18.35 -9.96 -1.33
CA ARG A 21 -16.98 -10.27 -0.92
C ARG A 21 -15.96 -9.54 -1.80
N GLU A 22 -14.98 -8.91 -1.15
CA GLU A 22 -13.83 -8.30 -1.84
C GLU A 22 -13.10 -9.36 -2.68
N SER A 23 -13.05 -9.18 -4.00
CA SER A 23 -12.33 -10.10 -4.88
C SER A 23 -10.83 -10.15 -4.53
N ALA A 24 -10.18 -11.28 -4.79
CA ALA A 24 -8.74 -11.42 -4.52
C ALA A 24 -7.91 -10.32 -5.22
N SER A 25 -8.30 -9.94 -6.44
CA SER A 25 -7.69 -8.85 -7.22
C SER A 25 -7.92 -7.49 -6.58
N ALA A 26 -9.13 -7.20 -6.10
CA ALA A 26 -9.44 -5.95 -5.40
C ALA A 26 -8.62 -5.85 -4.10
N LYS A 27 -8.54 -6.94 -3.33
CA LYS A 27 -7.72 -7.03 -2.12
C LYS A 27 -6.24 -6.81 -2.39
N ALA A 28 -5.72 -7.37 -3.48
CA ALA A 28 -4.34 -7.17 -3.91
C ALA A 28 -4.07 -5.71 -4.32
N ALA A 29 -4.98 -5.10 -5.07
CA ALA A 29 -4.89 -3.69 -5.46
C ALA A 29 -4.88 -2.77 -4.23
N ARG A 30 -5.79 -3.01 -3.27
CA ARG A 30 -5.84 -2.27 -2.00
C ARG A 30 -4.53 -2.36 -1.23
N LYS A 31 -3.98 -3.57 -1.08
CA LYS A 31 -2.67 -3.78 -0.42
C LYS A 31 -1.53 -3.04 -1.12
N ARG A 32 -1.51 -3.02 -2.45
CA ARG A 32 -0.49 -2.28 -3.23
C ARG A 32 -0.58 -0.77 -2.96
N LEU A 33 -1.78 -0.21 -2.96
CA LEU A 33 -2.01 1.21 -2.66
C LEU A 33 -1.60 1.55 -1.22
N GLU A 34 -1.95 0.70 -0.26
CA GLU A 34 -1.56 0.89 1.13
C GLU A 34 -0.03 0.85 1.32
N GLY A 35 0.64 -0.12 0.68
CA GLY A 35 2.10 -0.20 0.67
C GLY A 35 2.75 1.03 0.04
N HIS A 36 2.21 1.51 -1.09
CA HIS A 36 2.69 2.73 -1.74
C HIS A 36 2.56 3.95 -0.81
N ARG A 37 1.40 4.13 -0.16
CA ARG A 37 1.20 5.23 0.79
C ARG A 37 2.18 5.19 1.96
N ARG A 38 2.43 4.01 2.53
CA ARG A 38 3.42 3.85 3.62
C ARG A 38 4.83 4.22 3.17
N ASN A 39 5.21 3.84 1.94
CA ASN A 39 6.50 4.21 1.37
C ASN A 39 6.64 5.72 1.20
N LEU A 40 5.60 6.43 0.73
CA LEU A 40 5.61 7.89 0.61
C LEU A 40 5.84 8.57 1.97
N THR A 41 5.13 8.15 3.02
CA THR A 41 5.34 8.68 4.38
C THR A 41 6.75 8.40 4.90
N LYS A 42 7.28 7.20 4.64
CA LYS A 42 8.66 6.85 5.04
C LYS A 42 9.68 7.73 4.33
N VAL A 43 9.55 7.92 3.01
CA VAL A 43 10.45 8.76 2.21
C VAL A 43 10.37 10.22 2.66
N ALA A 44 9.18 10.75 2.92
CA ALA A 44 9.01 12.12 3.44
C ALA A 44 9.73 12.31 4.78
N ARG A 45 9.61 11.36 5.72
CA ARG A 45 10.33 11.40 7.01
C ARG A 45 11.84 11.33 6.84
N GLN A 46 12.32 10.52 5.89
CA GLN A 46 13.75 10.43 5.59
C GLN A 46 14.29 11.75 5.00
N GLY A 47 13.53 12.40 4.14
CA GLY A 47 13.86 13.74 3.62
C GLY A 47 13.98 14.76 4.73
N GLN A 48 12.97 14.85 5.61
CA GLN A 48 13.01 15.77 6.75
C GLN A 48 14.20 15.51 7.67
N ALA A 49 14.48 14.25 8.01
CA ALA A 49 15.60 13.91 8.87
C ALA A 49 16.96 14.27 8.24
N TRP A 50 17.08 14.15 6.91
CA TRP A 50 18.27 14.60 6.19
C TRP A 50 18.41 16.12 6.23
N GLU A 51 17.32 16.87 5.99
CA GLU A 51 17.31 18.34 6.08
C GLU A 51 17.69 18.83 7.49
N ASP A 52 17.14 18.21 8.53
CA ASP A 52 17.44 18.56 9.92
C ASP A 52 18.91 18.30 10.27
N SER A 53 19.48 17.19 9.76
CA SER A 53 20.90 16.85 9.93
C SER A 53 21.81 17.86 9.23
N GLU A 54 21.47 18.27 8.00
CA GLU A 54 22.22 19.29 7.27
C GLU A 54 22.16 20.66 7.96
N ARG A 55 20.98 21.04 8.46
CA ARG A 55 20.83 22.27 9.25
C ARG A 55 21.71 22.25 10.49
N ALA A 56 21.71 21.15 11.25
CA ALA A 56 22.55 20.99 12.44
C ALA A 56 24.05 21.07 12.11
N ARG A 57 24.49 20.54 10.95
CA ARG A 57 25.88 20.65 10.48
C ARG A 57 26.26 22.09 10.16
N GLN A 58 25.39 22.82 9.49
CA GLN A 58 25.62 24.23 9.13
C GLN A 58 25.65 25.12 10.39
N ASP A 59 24.71 24.92 11.31
CA ASP A 59 24.65 25.65 12.57
C ASP A 59 25.87 25.36 13.46
N GLY A 60 26.34 24.10 13.48
CA GLY A 60 27.53 23.68 14.22
C GLY A 60 28.83 24.27 13.70
N ASN A 61 28.96 24.43 12.38
CA ASN A 61 30.14 25.04 11.74
C ASN A 61 30.23 26.57 11.95
N GLY A 62 29.12 27.24 12.26
CA GLY A 62 29.11 28.68 12.56
C GLY A 62 29.63 29.03 13.96
N ARG A 63 29.69 28.07 14.89
CA ARG A 63 30.00 28.32 16.32
C ARG A 63 31.50 28.37 16.62
N TRP A 64 32.35 27.80 15.77
CA TRP A 64 33.81 27.74 15.96
C TRP A 64 34.59 28.70 15.04
N GLY A 65 33.89 29.50 14.23
CA GLY A 65 34.47 30.41 13.23
C GLY A 65 34.47 31.90 13.61
N ARG A 66 34.28 32.26 14.88
CA ARG A 66 34.50 33.62 15.41
C ARG A 66 35.55 33.62 16.49
#